data_AF-A0A2V2VRB0-F1
#
_entry.id   AF-A0A2V2VRB0-F1
#
_cell.length_a   1.000
_cell.length_b   1.000
_cell.length_c   1.000
_cell.angle_alpha   90.00
_cell.angle_beta   90.00
_cell.angle_gamma   90.00
#
_symmetry.space_group_name_H-M   'P 1'
#
loop_
_entity.id
_entity.type
_entity.pdbx_description
1 polymer ?
#
loop_
_entity_poly.entity_id
_entity_poly.type
_entity_poly.pdbx_seq_one_letter_code
_entity_poly.pdbx_strand_id
1 'polypeptide(L)'
;MARSDTTGVTRRWKFRRSVIVSGDSTCWLSAACAISLATSPIFAPNAPGDPKSIVVMNRFDVSRGILYGDKCQAIGSCTSSSFAAFESLCRDLTKGVEIMKHVAFAVDAPQMNETECFVADVQSDLYIYISAWSDADSCGHAPLSSLASLRKSGGYLVILCDGATQRSAWEAAQTHLPGWTVLGFCVPSFAPPSFDLHLTRSFVRRCHAMKGILECVSLGVAMGTVKHLPLGFRDPLRVVPLDVALITAMTAVLLHKDNGLGFISADAAMMKLGCAADNVLVWGMVAEYLMDYYGRIGPAALGDLPFPQLLDTQPTLQLSANVSDWVNYGVSLMMPFRCYYAHQVTQRRKRILGELPDSTTTEYIRGALGSIDAAVKCITAVAAARVSPSHAVDYSDAAKPPSASVSFNETDYQLLLQIVTRDASLRELLPLILLRNVQWDLYIKVIAQAVLEGVALQIFKRPLSLPPPVPLYHNDIVFHGTRRVPSTSLIPRRWFSDVHWTARVGVKPDGERFAASPGLTKESMSRILAHPSVLRIMGEVAKNENSSEGAVRERAMAILRTVGDNLNHFQLRLFGFFVRRVLFRLYDEVSLNSGALNVCIIW
;
A
#
# COMPACT_ATOMS: atom_id res chain seq x y z
N MET A 1 -8.04 -10.78 -15.96
CA MET A 1 -6.62 -10.46 -16.17
C MET A 1 -6.11 -11.36 -17.28
N ALA A 2 -5.63 -10.78 -18.38
CA ALA A 2 -4.96 -11.55 -19.43
C ALA A 2 -3.73 -12.25 -18.82
N ARG A 3 -3.45 -13.50 -19.20
CA ARG A 3 -2.20 -14.19 -18.83
C ARG A 3 -1.05 -13.32 -19.32
N SER A 4 -0.39 -12.60 -18.42
CA SER A 4 0.83 -11.88 -18.75
C SER A 4 1.91 -12.91 -19.10
N ASP A 5 2.66 -12.62 -20.15
CA ASP A 5 3.77 -13.47 -20.57
C ASP A 5 4.94 -13.29 -19.60
N THR A 6 4.94 -14.06 -18.51
CA THR A 6 5.97 -14.02 -17.45
C THR A 6 7.24 -14.81 -17.82
N THR A 7 7.35 -15.28 -19.07
CA THR A 7 8.49 -16.07 -19.56
C THR A 7 9.81 -15.31 -19.46
N GLY A 8 9.78 -13.98 -19.63
CA GLY A 8 10.96 -13.11 -19.50
C GLY A 8 11.55 -13.13 -18.09
N VAL A 9 10.72 -12.87 -17.07
CA VAL A 9 11.15 -12.86 -15.66
C VAL A 9 11.54 -14.25 -15.20
N THR A 10 10.74 -15.26 -15.54
CA THR A 10 10.98 -16.64 -15.09
C THR A 10 12.30 -17.22 -15.62
N ARG A 11 12.74 -16.82 -16.82
CA ARG A 11 14.06 -17.18 -17.38
C ARG A 11 15.24 -16.53 -16.66
N ARG A 12 15.05 -15.32 -16.13
CA ARG A 12 16.10 -14.60 -15.39
C ARG A 12 16.20 -15.03 -13.93
N TRP A 13 15.13 -15.58 -13.38
CA TRP A 13 15.10 -16.06 -12.00
C TRP A 13 15.95 -17.32 -11.83
N LYS A 14 17.12 -17.17 -11.20
CA LYS A 14 18.11 -18.25 -10.98
C LYS A 14 18.00 -18.91 -9.62
N PHE A 15 17.25 -18.33 -8.70
CA PHE A 15 17.07 -18.91 -7.38
C PHE A 15 16.05 -20.04 -7.45
N ARG A 16 16.40 -21.15 -6.81
CA ARG A 16 15.49 -22.22 -6.48
C ARG A 16 14.49 -21.62 -5.48
N ARG A 17 14.84 -21.45 -4.21
CA ARG A 17 13.84 -21.11 -3.18
C ARG A 17 13.95 -19.67 -2.71
N SER A 18 12.82 -19.13 -2.24
CA SER A 18 12.79 -17.89 -1.45
C SER A 18 12.61 -18.25 0.02
N VAL A 19 13.61 -17.97 0.84
CA VAL A 19 13.63 -18.30 2.27
C VAL A 19 13.42 -17.03 3.10
N ILE A 20 12.22 -16.88 3.65
CA ILE A 20 11.87 -15.76 4.52
C ILE A 20 12.34 -16.08 5.93
N VAL A 21 13.31 -15.30 6.40
CA VAL A 21 13.94 -15.41 7.71
C VAL A 21 13.14 -14.56 8.69
N SER A 22 12.21 -15.19 9.41
CA SER A 22 11.25 -14.52 10.28
C SER A 22 11.77 -14.35 11.69
N GLY A 23 11.65 -13.15 12.26
CA GLY A 23 11.73 -12.93 13.70
C GLY A 23 10.36 -13.05 14.36
N ASP A 24 10.32 -13.31 15.67
CA ASP A 24 9.05 -13.34 16.42
C ASP A 24 8.33 -11.98 16.38
N SER A 25 9.09 -10.89 16.45
CA SER A 25 8.56 -9.52 16.34
C SER A 25 8.07 -9.15 14.95
N THR A 26 8.47 -9.89 13.92
CA THR A 26 8.12 -9.65 12.51
C THR A 26 7.32 -10.80 11.87
N CYS A 27 6.73 -11.67 12.69
CA CYS A 27 5.97 -12.83 12.24
C CYS A 27 4.82 -12.46 11.27
N TRP A 28 4.07 -11.40 11.57
CA TRP A 28 2.99 -10.90 10.71
C TRP A 28 3.50 -10.39 9.37
N LEU A 29 4.59 -9.61 9.37
CA LEU A 29 5.21 -9.11 8.14
C LEU A 29 5.74 -10.26 7.28
N SER A 30 6.38 -11.25 7.91
CA SER A 30 6.91 -12.44 7.24
C SER A 30 5.79 -13.27 6.62
N ALA A 31 4.69 -13.47 7.35
CA ALA A 31 3.50 -14.13 6.85
C ALA A 31 2.87 -13.39 5.67
N ALA A 32 2.73 -12.07 5.76
CA ALA A 32 2.22 -11.23 4.68
C ALA A 32 3.12 -11.28 3.44
N CYS A 33 4.45 -11.22 3.60
CA CYS A 33 5.40 -11.40 2.51
C CYS A 33 5.29 -12.77 1.85
N ALA A 34 5.16 -13.85 2.64
CA ALA A 34 4.99 -15.19 2.12
C ALA A 34 3.73 -15.29 1.25
N ILE A 35 2.60 -14.73 1.72
CA ILE A 35 1.35 -14.67 0.97
C ILE A 35 1.55 -13.84 -0.31
N SER A 36 2.10 -12.64 -0.21
CA SER A 36 2.31 -11.75 -1.37
C SER A 36 3.19 -12.39 -2.45
N LEU A 37 4.20 -13.17 -2.08
CA LEU A 37 4.99 -13.96 -3.04
C LEU A 37 4.18 -15.11 -3.63
N ALA A 38 3.45 -15.86 -2.80
CA ALA A 38 2.64 -17.00 -3.23
C ALA A 38 1.47 -16.58 -4.14
N THR A 39 0.97 -15.35 -4.00
CA THR A 39 -0.08 -14.79 -4.86
C THR A 39 0.46 -13.94 -6.01
N SER A 40 1.78 -13.67 -6.03
CA SER A 40 2.39 -12.87 -7.08
C SER A 40 2.29 -13.60 -8.42
N PRO A 41 1.83 -12.95 -9.49
CA PRO A 41 1.76 -13.60 -10.81
C PRO A 41 3.14 -13.98 -11.37
N ILE A 42 4.23 -13.51 -10.77
CA ILE A 42 5.60 -13.64 -11.29
C ILE A 42 6.46 -14.56 -10.42
N PHE A 43 6.29 -14.50 -9.10
CA PHE A 43 7.11 -15.26 -8.15
C PHE A 43 6.36 -16.41 -7.47
N ALA A 44 5.07 -16.60 -7.77
CA ALA A 44 4.32 -17.74 -7.26
C ALA A 44 4.84 -19.07 -7.85
N PRO A 45 4.94 -20.13 -7.04
CA PRO A 45 5.25 -21.46 -7.54
C PRO A 45 4.09 -22.00 -8.40
N ASN A 46 4.40 -22.76 -9.45
CA ASN A 46 3.37 -23.35 -10.33
C ASN A 46 2.68 -24.56 -9.68
N ALA A 47 3.39 -25.25 -8.79
CA ALA A 47 2.90 -26.41 -8.06
C ALA A 47 3.55 -26.51 -6.66
N PRO A 48 2.95 -27.20 -5.69
CA PRO A 48 3.64 -27.57 -4.45
C PRO A 48 4.90 -28.37 -4.77
N GLY A 49 6.03 -28.04 -4.14
CA GLY A 49 7.34 -28.66 -4.42
C GLY A 49 8.08 -28.10 -5.64
N ASP A 50 7.54 -27.10 -6.34
CA ASP A 50 8.24 -26.40 -7.42
C ASP A 50 9.60 -25.90 -6.91
N PRO A 51 10.69 -25.99 -7.70
CA PRO A 51 11.97 -25.38 -7.35
C PRO A 51 11.82 -23.96 -6.82
N LYS A 52 10.85 -23.16 -7.30
CA LYS A 52 10.48 -21.81 -6.81
C LYS A 52 9.69 -21.77 -5.49
N SER A 53 9.87 -22.74 -4.60
CA SER A 53 9.13 -22.82 -3.34
C SER A 53 9.44 -21.66 -2.38
N ILE A 54 8.45 -21.27 -1.58
CA ILE A 54 8.58 -20.28 -0.51
C ILE A 54 8.68 -21.01 0.83
N VAL A 55 9.72 -20.71 1.60
CA VAL A 55 9.95 -21.31 2.92
C VAL A 55 10.06 -20.21 3.96
N VAL A 56 9.32 -20.34 5.07
CA VAL A 56 9.42 -19.44 6.22
C VAL A 56 10.15 -20.16 7.35
N MET A 57 11.23 -19.56 7.84
CA MET A 57 12.06 -20.15 8.89
C MET A 57 12.53 -19.08 9.87
N ASN A 58 12.69 -19.46 11.14
CA ASN A 58 13.08 -18.53 12.20
C ASN A 58 14.57 -18.59 12.55
N ARG A 59 15.19 -19.78 12.50
CA ARG A 59 16.62 -19.98 12.79
C ARG A 59 17.24 -21.12 11.98
N PHE A 60 18.55 -21.06 11.80
CA PHE A 60 19.35 -22.04 11.04
C PHE A 60 20.35 -22.83 11.90
N ASP A 61 20.50 -22.47 13.17
CA ASP A 61 21.43 -23.10 14.12
C ASP A 61 20.99 -24.49 14.60
N VAL A 62 19.75 -24.89 14.30
CA VAL A 62 19.17 -26.18 14.66
C VAL A 62 18.66 -26.89 13.41
N SER A 63 18.78 -28.22 13.36
CA SER A 63 18.20 -29.01 12.27
C SER A 63 16.66 -28.90 12.28
N ARG A 64 16.07 -28.54 11.12
CA ARG A 64 14.63 -28.32 10.95
C ARG A 64 14.07 -29.24 9.88
N GLY A 65 12.88 -29.78 10.11
CA GLY A 65 12.05 -30.37 9.07
C GLY A 65 11.24 -29.28 8.37
N ILE A 66 10.74 -29.54 7.17
CA ILE A 66 9.80 -28.64 6.49
C ILE A 66 8.46 -29.30 6.26
N LEU A 67 7.39 -28.54 6.51
CA LEU A 67 6.02 -28.91 6.17
C LEU A 67 5.31 -27.76 5.47
N TYR A 68 4.54 -28.07 4.44
CA TYR A 68 3.63 -27.10 3.80
C TYR A 68 2.53 -26.66 4.76
N GLY A 69 2.05 -25.43 4.60
CA GLY A 69 1.10 -24.80 5.52
C GLY A 69 -0.19 -25.60 5.72
N ASP A 70 -0.68 -26.27 4.67
CA ASP A 70 -1.85 -27.15 4.73
C ASP A 70 -1.60 -28.38 5.63
N LYS A 71 -0.41 -28.99 5.51
CA LYS A 71 0.01 -30.10 6.38
C LYS A 71 0.25 -29.63 7.82
N CYS A 72 0.87 -28.47 8.00
CA CYS A 72 1.05 -27.86 9.32
C CYS A 72 -0.31 -27.66 10.03
N GLN A 73 -1.33 -27.20 9.30
CA GLN A 73 -2.67 -27.02 9.83
C GLN A 73 -3.33 -28.36 10.18
N ALA A 74 -3.24 -29.35 9.29
CA ALA A 74 -3.87 -30.65 9.50
C ALA A 74 -3.29 -31.42 10.70
N ILE A 75 -1.97 -31.32 10.92
CA ILE A 75 -1.27 -32.06 11.97
C ILE A 75 -1.26 -31.29 13.30
N GLY A 76 -1.43 -29.96 13.27
CA GLY A 76 -1.40 -29.11 14.47
C GLY A 76 -0.03 -29.01 15.13
N SER A 77 1.04 -29.36 14.41
CA SER A 77 2.39 -29.53 14.96
C SER A 77 3.30 -28.31 14.83
N CYS A 78 2.96 -27.35 13.97
CA CYS A 78 3.77 -26.15 13.80
C CYS A 78 3.39 -25.11 14.86
N THR A 79 4.26 -24.94 15.85
CA THR A 79 4.09 -23.96 16.94
C THR A 79 4.69 -22.58 16.62
N SER A 80 5.19 -22.38 15.38
CA SER A 80 5.85 -21.12 15.02
C SER A 80 4.87 -19.95 15.00
N SER A 81 5.30 -18.82 15.57
CA SER A 81 4.55 -17.55 15.57
C SER A 81 4.21 -17.09 14.14
N SER A 82 5.13 -17.31 13.19
CA SER A 82 4.96 -17.02 11.77
C SER A 82 3.90 -17.89 11.11
N PHE A 83 3.81 -19.18 11.45
CA PHE A 83 2.75 -20.05 10.94
C PHE A 83 1.39 -19.64 11.50
N ALA A 84 1.28 -19.36 12.80
CA ALA A 84 0.03 -18.90 13.40
C ALA A 84 -0.47 -17.59 12.76
N ALA A 85 0.43 -16.64 12.50
CA ALA A 85 0.12 -15.41 11.77
C ALA A 85 -0.34 -15.73 10.33
N PHE A 86 0.41 -16.53 9.59
CA PHE A 86 0.09 -16.94 8.22
C PHE A 86 -1.26 -17.63 8.11
N GLU A 87 -1.52 -18.59 9.00
CA GLU A 87 -2.78 -19.32 9.03
C GLU A 87 -3.95 -18.38 9.36
N SER A 88 -3.77 -17.44 10.28
CA SER A 88 -4.78 -16.43 10.60
C SER A 88 -5.07 -15.50 9.42
N LEU A 89 -4.06 -15.13 8.63
CA LEU A 89 -4.26 -14.31 7.43
C LEU A 89 -5.00 -15.09 6.35
N CYS A 90 -4.55 -16.32 6.07
CA CYS A 90 -5.14 -17.17 5.04
C CYS A 90 -6.61 -17.51 5.32
N ARG A 91 -7.02 -17.66 6.59
CA ARG A 91 -8.42 -17.89 6.96
C ARG A 91 -9.39 -16.83 6.44
N ASP A 92 -8.92 -15.60 6.23
CA ASP A 92 -9.76 -14.48 5.77
C ASP A 92 -9.67 -14.25 4.25
N LEU A 93 -8.82 -15.01 3.54
CA LEU A 93 -8.62 -14.89 2.10
C LEU A 93 -9.48 -15.90 1.34
N THR A 94 -10.02 -15.48 0.20
CA THR A 94 -10.85 -16.34 -0.67
C THR A 94 -10.10 -17.57 -1.19
N LYS A 95 -8.79 -17.45 -1.39
CA LYS A 95 -7.89 -18.54 -1.84
C LYS A 95 -6.93 -19.01 -0.75
N GLY A 96 -7.24 -18.76 0.53
CA GLY A 96 -6.34 -19.07 1.65
C GLY A 96 -5.85 -20.52 1.67
N VAL A 97 -6.77 -21.48 1.49
CA VAL A 97 -6.44 -22.91 1.48
C VAL A 97 -5.50 -23.28 0.32
N GLU A 98 -5.64 -22.63 -0.83
CA GLU A 98 -4.77 -22.85 -1.98
C GLU A 98 -3.37 -22.28 -1.71
N ILE A 99 -3.30 -21.06 -1.16
CA ILE A 99 -2.04 -20.41 -0.76
C ILE A 99 -1.26 -21.24 0.26
N MET A 100 -1.95 -21.87 1.22
CA MET A 100 -1.32 -22.73 2.24
C MET A 100 -0.53 -23.91 1.64
N LYS A 101 -0.89 -24.39 0.46
CA LYS A 101 -0.20 -25.51 -0.23
C LYS A 101 1.14 -25.09 -0.85
N HIS A 102 1.39 -23.79 -0.96
CA HIS A 102 2.54 -23.24 -1.67
C HIS A 102 3.62 -22.67 -0.75
N VAL A 103 3.30 -22.46 0.52
CA VAL A 103 4.21 -21.91 1.53
C VAL A 103 4.54 -22.98 2.54
N ALA A 104 5.84 -23.21 2.76
CA ALA A 104 6.32 -24.19 3.72
C ALA A 104 6.93 -23.53 4.96
N PHE A 105 6.87 -24.21 6.08
CA PHE A 105 7.31 -23.74 7.39
C PHE A 105 8.31 -24.72 8.00
N ALA A 106 9.31 -24.17 8.68
CA ALA A 106 10.23 -24.96 9.48
C ALA A 106 9.54 -25.51 10.74
N VAL A 107 9.73 -26.80 11.00
CA VAL A 107 9.25 -27.52 12.17
C VAL A 107 10.41 -28.25 12.86
N ASP A 108 10.27 -28.58 14.14
CA ASP A 108 11.29 -29.34 14.87
C ASP A 108 11.40 -30.77 14.33
N ALA A 109 12.49 -31.06 13.60
CA ALA A 109 12.75 -32.37 13.00
C ALA A 109 12.70 -33.56 13.98
N PRO A 110 13.19 -33.44 15.24
CA PRO A 110 13.16 -34.55 16.19
C PRO A 110 11.76 -35.01 16.59
N GLN A 111 10.72 -34.22 16.30
CA GLN A 111 9.32 -34.54 16.66
C GLN A 111 8.57 -35.27 15.53
N MET A 112 9.18 -35.47 14.36
CA MET A 112 8.50 -36.01 13.16
C MET A 112 9.41 -36.94 12.35
N ASN A 113 9.16 -38.26 12.40
CA ASN A 113 9.94 -39.27 11.67
C ASN A 113 9.79 -39.19 10.12
N GLU A 114 8.84 -38.40 9.60
CA GLU A 114 8.49 -38.34 8.16
C GLU A 114 8.76 -36.98 7.50
N THR A 115 9.32 -36.00 8.21
CA THR A 115 9.58 -34.68 7.62
C THR A 115 10.91 -34.62 6.88
N GLU A 116 10.89 -34.11 5.66
CA GLU A 116 12.10 -33.82 4.90
C GLU A 116 12.91 -32.73 5.64
N CYS A 117 14.17 -33.03 5.96
CA CYS A 117 15.08 -32.07 6.57
C CYS A 117 15.35 -30.92 5.60
N PHE A 118 15.26 -29.68 6.08
CA PHE A 118 15.71 -28.55 5.32
C PHE A 118 17.23 -28.59 5.19
N VAL A 119 17.70 -28.73 3.95
CA VAL A 119 19.10 -28.51 3.60
C VAL A 119 19.19 -27.15 2.89
N ALA A 120 19.85 -26.20 3.53
CA ALA A 120 20.11 -24.88 2.96
C ALA A 120 21.02 -25.03 1.72
N ASP A 121 20.62 -24.44 0.61
CA ASP A 121 21.44 -24.32 -0.60
C ASP A 121 21.82 -22.86 -0.75
N VAL A 122 22.96 -22.47 -0.19
CA VAL A 122 23.36 -21.07 -0.09
C VAL A 122 23.63 -20.42 -1.47
N GLN A 123 23.83 -21.23 -2.51
CA GLN A 123 24.05 -20.74 -3.88
C GLN A 123 22.74 -20.57 -4.66
N SER A 124 21.75 -21.44 -4.40
CA SER A 124 20.47 -21.45 -5.13
C SER A 124 19.32 -20.82 -4.33
N ASP A 125 19.48 -20.56 -3.03
CA ASP A 125 18.44 -19.95 -2.21
C ASP A 125 18.63 -18.43 -2.09
N LEU A 126 17.51 -17.71 -2.16
CA LEU A 126 17.43 -16.30 -1.85
C LEU A 126 16.89 -16.11 -0.43
N TYR A 127 17.67 -15.49 0.44
CA TYR A 127 17.25 -15.21 1.82
C TYR A 127 16.63 -13.83 1.90
N ILE A 128 15.50 -13.71 2.60
CA ILE A 128 14.77 -12.45 2.76
C ILE A 128 14.56 -12.22 4.25
N TYR A 129 15.10 -11.12 4.76
CA TYR A 129 14.94 -10.69 6.14
C TYR A 129 14.14 -9.39 6.20
N ILE A 130 13.17 -9.32 7.11
CA ILE A 130 12.35 -8.12 7.31
C ILE A 130 12.61 -7.60 8.71
N SER A 131 13.01 -6.34 8.78
CA SER A 131 13.21 -5.59 10.02
C SER A 131 12.36 -4.33 9.96
N ALA A 132 11.26 -4.30 10.68
CA ALA A 132 10.41 -3.13 10.74
C ALA A 132 9.63 -3.12 12.05
N TRP A 133 9.11 -1.95 12.42
CA TRP A 133 8.23 -1.77 13.57
C TRP A 133 8.84 -2.17 14.92
N SER A 134 10.17 -2.22 15.02
CA SER A 134 10.81 -2.35 16.32
C SER A 134 10.82 -0.99 17.00
N ASP A 135 10.73 -1.00 18.33
CA ASP A 135 11.30 0.11 19.10
C ASP A 135 12.79 0.11 18.73
N ALA A 136 13.37 1.30 18.46
CA ALA A 136 14.63 1.47 17.73
C ALA A 136 15.86 0.72 18.30
N ASP A 137 15.73 0.05 19.44
CA ASP A 137 16.78 -0.59 20.24
C ASP A 137 16.59 -2.11 20.45
N SER A 138 15.82 -2.84 19.63
CA SER A 138 15.79 -4.32 19.75
C SER A 138 17.06 -4.95 19.15
N CYS A 139 18.15 -4.91 19.93
CA CYS A 139 19.52 -5.38 19.64
C CYS A 139 19.70 -6.89 19.34
N GLY A 140 18.64 -7.61 18.98
CA GLY A 140 18.72 -9.05 18.81
C GLY A 140 19.25 -9.47 17.44
N HIS A 141 18.58 -9.00 16.38
CA HIS A 141 18.67 -9.52 15.00
C HIS A 141 19.02 -11.03 14.93
N ALA A 142 18.48 -11.81 15.88
CA ALA A 142 18.88 -13.20 16.10
C ALA A 142 18.65 -14.10 14.88
N PRO A 143 17.62 -13.86 14.04
CA PRO A 143 17.50 -14.57 12.78
C PRO A 143 18.70 -14.32 11.84
N LEU A 144 19.24 -13.09 11.76
CA LEU A 144 20.44 -12.79 10.98
C LEU A 144 21.69 -13.45 11.56
N SER A 145 21.87 -13.43 12.88
CA SER A 145 23.01 -14.11 13.50
C SER A 145 22.93 -15.63 13.31
N SER A 146 21.73 -16.21 13.26
CA SER A 146 21.55 -17.64 13.00
C SER A 146 21.97 -18.04 11.58
N LEU A 147 21.82 -17.16 10.58
CA LEU A 147 22.31 -17.41 9.21
C LEU A 147 23.84 -17.60 9.18
N ALA A 148 24.56 -17.02 10.14
CA ALA A 148 26.01 -17.20 10.28
C ALA A 148 26.41 -18.63 10.62
N SER A 149 25.47 -19.53 10.93
CA SER A 149 25.74 -20.98 11.07
C SER A 149 25.99 -21.67 9.73
N LEU A 150 25.57 -21.08 8.60
CA LEU A 150 25.72 -21.61 7.25
C LEU A 150 27.15 -21.46 6.67
N ARG A 151 28.17 -21.37 7.55
CA ARG A 151 29.54 -20.81 7.41
C ARG A 151 30.41 -21.12 6.18
N LYS A 152 30.00 -21.94 5.20
CA LYS A 152 30.93 -22.51 4.21
C LYS A 152 30.85 -21.97 2.78
N SER A 153 29.93 -21.07 2.45
CA SER A 153 29.88 -20.45 1.13
C SER A 153 28.97 -19.23 1.20
N GLY A 154 29.47 -18.03 0.85
CA GLY A 154 28.66 -16.81 0.83
C GLY A 154 27.30 -17.00 0.14
N GLY A 155 26.29 -16.27 0.61
CA GLY A 155 24.90 -16.40 0.14
C GLY A 155 24.30 -15.08 -0.31
N TYR A 156 23.05 -15.14 -0.77
CA TYR A 156 22.31 -13.97 -1.25
C TYR A 156 21.24 -13.57 -0.25
N LEU A 157 21.37 -12.38 0.35
CA LEU A 157 20.45 -11.86 1.35
C LEU A 157 19.82 -10.55 0.90
N VAL A 158 18.50 -10.47 0.98
CA VAL A 158 17.71 -9.25 0.84
C VAL A 158 17.24 -8.82 2.23
N ILE A 159 17.50 -7.57 2.60
CA ILE A 159 17.03 -6.97 3.85
C ILE A 159 16.00 -5.92 3.52
N LEU A 160 14.75 -6.12 3.92
CA LEU A 160 13.70 -5.11 3.91
C LEU A 160 13.70 -4.41 5.26
N CYS A 161 14.04 -3.11 5.31
CA CYS A 161 14.08 -2.35 6.55
C CYS A 161 13.33 -1.02 6.47
N ASP A 162 12.83 -0.55 7.62
CA ASP A 162 12.31 0.82 7.75
C ASP A 162 13.39 1.79 8.25
N GLY A 163 13.10 3.09 8.18
CA GLY A 163 14.05 4.12 8.61
C GLY A 163 14.49 4.02 10.07
N ALA A 164 13.68 3.38 10.93
CA ALA A 164 13.99 3.19 12.34
C ALA A 164 15.01 2.05 12.56
N THR A 165 14.89 0.97 11.79
CA THR A 165 15.69 -0.25 12.01
C THR A 165 16.79 -0.47 10.98
N GLN A 166 16.88 0.37 9.95
CA GLN A 166 17.87 0.25 8.88
C GLN A 166 19.31 0.12 9.40
N ARG A 167 19.69 0.89 10.43
CA ARG A 167 21.06 0.95 10.93
C ARG A 167 21.41 -0.35 11.63
N SER A 168 20.63 -0.75 12.62
CA SER A 168 20.87 -1.94 13.42
C SER A 168 20.80 -3.22 12.56
N ALA A 169 19.85 -3.31 11.63
CA ALA A 169 19.72 -4.47 10.75
C ALA A 169 20.92 -4.58 9.79
N TRP A 170 21.39 -3.45 9.26
CA TRP A 170 22.54 -3.42 8.36
C TRP A 170 23.85 -3.75 9.08
N GLU A 171 24.09 -3.16 10.24
CA GLU A 171 25.25 -3.46 11.09
C GLU A 171 25.28 -4.94 11.50
N ALA A 172 24.14 -5.51 11.88
CA ALA A 172 24.04 -6.93 12.21
C ALA A 172 24.37 -7.83 11.00
N ALA A 173 23.89 -7.49 9.80
CA ALA A 173 24.21 -8.24 8.59
C ALA A 173 25.70 -8.17 8.24
N GLN A 174 26.30 -6.98 8.29
CA GLN A 174 27.74 -6.81 8.02
C GLN A 174 28.60 -7.55 9.04
N THR A 175 28.19 -7.57 10.31
CA THR A 175 28.93 -8.22 11.40
C THR A 175 28.85 -9.74 11.32
N HIS A 176 27.67 -10.30 11.04
CA HIS A 176 27.43 -11.73 11.14
C HIS A 176 27.58 -12.49 9.82
N LEU A 177 27.49 -11.82 8.68
CA LEU A 177 27.44 -12.45 7.36
C LEU A 177 28.57 -11.95 6.44
N PRO A 178 29.85 -12.03 6.86
CA PRO A 178 30.96 -11.67 5.98
C PRO A 178 30.98 -12.56 4.74
N GLY A 179 31.20 -11.95 3.57
CA GLY A 179 31.24 -12.65 2.27
C GLY A 179 29.88 -13.00 1.67
N TRP A 180 28.78 -12.57 2.27
CA TRP A 180 27.45 -12.65 1.65
C TRP A 180 27.21 -11.47 0.71
N THR A 181 26.46 -11.72 -0.37
CA THR A 181 25.88 -10.65 -1.18
C THR A 181 24.63 -10.12 -0.47
N VAL A 182 24.72 -8.93 0.11
CA VAL A 182 23.63 -8.32 0.90
C VAL A 182 23.05 -7.11 0.17
N LEU A 183 21.77 -7.21 -0.19
CA LEU A 183 20.98 -6.11 -0.75
C LEU A 183 20.00 -5.58 0.29
N GLY A 184 20.25 -4.38 0.80
CA GLY A 184 19.35 -3.67 1.69
C GLY A 184 18.35 -2.81 0.92
N PHE A 185 17.10 -2.79 1.38
CA PHE A 185 16.01 -2.01 0.83
C PHE A 185 15.33 -1.26 1.97
N CYS A 186 15.66 0.01 2.10
CA CYS A 186 15.15 0.87 3.15
C CYS A 186 13.93 1.66 2.64
N VAL A 187 12.81 1.57 3.36
CA VAL A 187 11.64 2.43 3.18
C VAL A 187 11.53 3.41 4.35
N PRO A 188 10.90 4.58 4.21
CA PRO A 188 10.68 5.46 5.36
C PRO A 188 9.80 4.81 6.43
N SER A 189 8.73 4.14 5.99
CA SER A 189 7.82 3.37 6.85
C SER A 189 7.07 2.34 6.01
N PHE A 190 6.93 1.12 6.52
CA PHE A 190 6.10 0.11 5.88
C PHE A 190 4.62 0.36 6.13
N ALA A 191 3.84 0.18 5.07
CA ALA A 191 2.40 0.03 5.14
C ALA A 191 2.02 -1.44 4.85
N PRO A 192 0.77 -1.85 5.15
CA PRO A 192 0.26 -3.16 4.78
C PRO A 192 0.45 -3.52 3.28
N PRO A 193 0.28 -4.79 2.88
CA PRO A 193 0.27 -5.16 1.46
C PRO A 193 -0.87 -4.46 0.71
N SER A 194 -0.69 -4.12 -0.56
CA SER A 194 -1.61 -3.32 -1.37
C SER A 194 -2.19 -4.03 -2.61
N PHE A 195 -1.60 -5.14 -3.06
CA PHE A 195 -2.07 -5.86 -4.27
C PHE A 195 -3.40 -6.57 -4.06
N ASP A 196 -3.61 -7.13 -2.87
CA ASP A 196 -4.85 -7.78 -2.49
C ASP A 196 -5.45 -7.05 -1.29
N LEU A 197 -6.56 -6.34 -1.52
CA LEU A 197 -7.28 -5.60 -0.49
C LEU A 197 -7.86 -6.53 0.59
N HIS A 198 -8.11 -7.81 0.30
CA HIS A 198 -8.48 -8.79 1.32
C HIS A 198 -7.30 -9.11 2.24
N LEU A 199 -6.09 -9.20 1.67
CA LEU A 199 -4.87 -9.34 2.47
C LEU A 199 -4.60 -8.09 3.28
N THR A 200 -4.75 -6.88 2.71
CA THR A 200 -4.69 -5.61 3.46
C THR A 200 -5.62 -5.66 4.67
N ARG A 201 -6.89 -5.99 4.43
CA ARG A 201 -7.94 -6.01 5.46
C ARG A 201 -7.62 -7.04 6.54
N SER A 202 -7.29 -8.28 6.16
CA SER A 202 -6.96 -9.34 7.11
C SER A 202 -5.74 -8.97 7.93
N PHE A 203 -4.70 -8.45 7.28
CA PHE A 203 -3.47 -8.02 7.93
C PHE A 203 -3.72 -7.00 9.03
N VAL A 204 -4.38 -5.89 8.70
CA VAL A 204 -4.67 -4.81 9.66
C VAL A 204 -5.63 -5.28 10.76
N ARG A 205 -6.60 -6.13 10.44
CA ARG A 205 -7.58 -6.64 11.40
C ARG A 205 -6.98 -7.62 12.41
N ARG A 206 -6.06 -8.48 11.96
CA ARG A 206 -5.48 -9.59 12.75
C ARG A 206 -4.19 -9.19 13.46
N CYS A 207 -3.38 -8.30 12.88
CA CYS A 207 -2.15 -7.84 13.50
C CYS A 207 -2.46 -7.02 14.76
N HIS A 208 -2.01 -7.51 15.91
CA HIS A 208 -2.21 -6.83 17.20
C HIS A 208 -1.34 -5.57 17.36
N ALA A 209 -0.20 -5.52 16.67
CA ALA A 209 0.73 -4.41 16.73
C ALA A 209 0.36 -3.35 15.67
N MET A 210 -0.55 -2.44 16.04
CA MET A 210 -0.88 -1.26 15.23
C MET A 210 0.28 -0.27 15.25
N LYS A 211 1.36 -0.57 14.51
CA LYS A 211 2.59 0.23 14.50
C LYS A 211 2.78 1.04 13.21
N GLY A 212 1.99 0.77 12.18
CA GLY A 212 2.03 1.49 10.92
C GLY A 212 1.40 2.89 11.00
N ILE A 213 1.95 3.82 10.22
CA ILE A 213 1.50 5.23 10.19
C ILE A 213 0.03 5.35 9.76
N LEU A 214 -0.38 4.57 8.75
CA LEU A 214 -1.73 4.66 8.20
C LEU A 214 -2.76 4.11 9.17
N GLU A 215 -2.46 2.98 9.80
CA GLU A 215 -3.30 2.30 10.77
C GLU A 215 -3.50 3.19 12.01
N CYS A 216 -2.41 3.75 12.55
CA CYS A 216 -2.43 4.66 13.69
C CYS A 216 -3.23 5.93 13.41
N VAL A 217 -2.98 6.60 12.26
CA VAL A 217 -3.74 7.81 11.92
C VAL A 217 -5.21 7.48 11.68
N SER A 218 -5.51 6.38 10.98
CA SER A 218 -6.89 5.93 10.74
C SER A 218 -7.62 5.72 12.06
N LEU A 219 -7.03 4.97 12.99
CA LEU A 219 -7.63 4.71 14.29
C LEU A 219 -7.74 5.97 15.15
N GLY A 220 -6.69 6.79 15.20
CA GLY A 220 -6.70 8.04 15.98
C GLY A 220 -7.76 9.03 15.52
N VAL A 221 -7.98 9.11 14.20
CA VAL A 221 -9.07 9.90 13.61
C VAL A 221 -10.44 9.32 13.99
N ALA A 222 -10.61 8.00 13.89
CA ALA A 222 -11.86 7.34 14.26
C ALA A 222 -12.20 7.52 15.74
N MET A 223 -11.21 7.52 16.62
CA MET A 223 -11.39 7.74 18.07
C MET A 223 -11.53 9.22 18.45
N GLY A 224 -11.22 10.15 17.53
CA GLY A 224 -11.16 11.58 17.80
C GLY A 224 -9.94 12.01 18.64
N THR A 225 -8.92 11.15 18.71
CA THR A 225 -7.66 11.40 19.43
C THR A 225 -6.55 11.93 18.52
N VAL A 226 -6.82 12.00 17.22
CA VAL A 226 -6.08 12.74 16.19
C VAL A 226 -7.09 13.56 15.39
N LYS A 227 -7.06 14.89 15.54
CA LYS A 227 -7.91 15.81 14.76
C LYS A 227 -7.14 16.78 13.88
N HIS A 228 -5.84 16.91 14.10
CA HIS A 228 -4.97 17.79 13.35
C HIS A 228 -3.58 17.16 13.23
N LEU A 229 -2.99 17.22 12.04
CA LEU A 229 -1.59 16.88 11.81
C LEU A 229 -0.80 18.12 11.35
N PRO A 230 0.46 18.30 11.79
CA PRO A 230 1.30 19.45 11.45
C PRO A 230 1.91 19.31 10.03
N LEU A 231 1.13 18.84 9.07
CA LEU A 231 1.53 18.59 7.69
C LEU A 231 0.73 19.47 6.73
N GLY A 232 1.34 19.91 5.64
CA GLY A 232 0.69 20.52 4.49
C GLY A 232 -0.16 19.53 3.69
N PHE A 233 -1.09 20.05 2.89
CA PHE A 233 -1.91 19.21 2.00
C PHE A 233 -1.08 18.46 0.95
N ARG A 234 -0.07 19.13 0.42
CA ARG A 234 0.86 18.60 -0.59
C ARG A 234 2.06 17.87 0.00
N ASP A 235 2.12 17.72 1.32
CA ASP A 235 3.20 16.96 1.91
C ASP A 235 3.08 15.47 1.50
N PRO A 236 4.13 14.88 0.91
CA PRO A 236 4.09 13.48 0.50
C PRO A 236 3.98 12.57 1.73
N LEU A 237 3.14 11.55 1.59
CA LEU A 237 3.03 10.44 2.51
C LEU A 237 4.22 9.51 2.29
N ARG A 238 5.07 9.39 3.30
CA ARG A 238 6.30 8.59 3.25
C ARG A 238 6.03 7.19 3.77
N VAL A 239 5.18 6.44 3.06
CA VAL A 239 4.91 5.04 3.34
C VAL A 239 4.99 4.21 2.06
N VAL A 240 5.43 2.97 2.18
CA VAL A 240 5.53 2.04 1.05
C VAL A 240 4.82 0.73 1.43
N PRO A 241 3.86 0.24 0.63
CA PRO A 241 3.26 -1.06 0.86
C PRO A 241 4.30 -2.18 0.85
N LEU A 242 4.17 -3.13 1.77
CA LEU A 242 5.13 -4.21 1.98
C LEU A 242 5.40 -5.02 0.71
N ASP A 243 4.36 -5.31 -0.07
CA ASP A 243 4.44 -6.11 -1.29
C ASP A 243 5.09 -5.36 -2.46
N VAL A 244 4.83 -4.06 -2.58
CA VAL A 244 5.54 -3.17 -3.53
C VAL A 244 7.04 -3.16 -3.20
N ALA A 245 7.41 -3.00 -1.92
CA ALA A 245 8.80 -3.01 -1.50
C ALA A 245 9.48 -4.36 -1.78
N LEU A 246 8.80 -5.46 -1.43
CA LEU A 246 9.27 -6.81 -1.67
C LEU A 246 9.52 -7.08 -3.16
N ILE A 247 8.55 -6.79 -4.02
CA ILE A 247 8.70 -7.05 -5.46
C ILE A 247 9.77 -6.13 -6.08
N THR A 248 9.90 -4.90 -5.60
CA THR A 248 10.99 -4.02 -6.01
C THR A 248 12.34 -4.61 -5.65
N ALA A 249 12.48 -5.17 -4.44
CA ALA A 249 13.69 -5.86 -4.02
C ALA A 249 13.98 -7.09 -4.91
N MET A 250 12.97 -7.93 -5.17
CA MET A 250 13.12 -9.08 -6.09
C MET A 250 13.52 -8.64 -7.52
N THR A 251 13.03 -7.48 -7.97
CA THR A 251 13.39 -6.90 -9.27
C THR A 251 14.84 -6.43 -9.29
N ALA A 252 15.32 -5.81 -8.23
CA ALA A 252 16.73 -5.41 -8.10
C ALA A 252 17.66 -6.63 -8.06
N VAL A 253 17.25 -7.72 -7.39
CA VAL A 253 17.99 -9.00 -7.39
C VAL A 253 18.18 -9.54 -8.81
N LEU A 254 17.14 -9.49 -9.64
CA LEU A 254 17.20 -9.89 -11.05
C LEU A 254 18.22 -9.05 -11.84
N LEU A 255 18.26 -7.75 -11.59
CA LEU A 255 19.12 -6.80 -12.31
C LEU A 255 20.58 -6.80 -11.84
N HIS A 256 20.82 -7.09 -10.56
CA HIS A 256 22.16 -7.12 -9.97
C HIS A 256 23.09 -8.10 -10.70
N LYS A 257 22.60 -9.30 -11.06
CA LYS A 257 23.43 -10.32 -11.73
C LYS A 257 23.59 -10.12 -13.24
N ASP A 258 22.84 -9.21 -13.85
CA ASP A 258 22.93 -8.90 -15.28
C ASP A 258 23.88 -7.69 -15.55
N ASN A 259 24.61 -7.19 -14.54
CA ASN A 259 25.35 -5.91 -14.56
C ASN A 259 24.47 -4.71 -14.95
N GLY A 260 23.14 -4.82 -14.86
CA GLY A 260 22.20 -3.79 -15.28
C GLY A 260 22.19 -2.55 -14.38
N LEU A 261 22.66 -2.69 -13.15
CA LEU A 261 22.76 -1.62 -12.16
C LEU A 261 24.21 -1.48 -11.69
N GLY A 262 25.00 -0.62 -12.34
CA GLY A 262 26.42 -0.42 -12.02
C GLY A 262 26.70 -0.03 -10.56
N PHE A 263 25.71 0.52 -9.85
CA PHE A 263 25.80 0.90 -8.43
C PHE A 263 25.51 -0.26 -7.46
N ILE A 264 24.84 -1.34 -7.90
CA ILE A 264 24.67 -2.56 -7.09
C ILE A 264 25.80 -3.56 -7.39
N SER A 265 26.89 -3.17 -8.05
CA SER A 265 27.99 -4.09 -8.37
C SER A 265 28.77 -4.59 -7.15
N ALA A 266 28.51 -4.06 -5.95
CA ALA A 266 29.15 -4.45 -4.70
C ALA A 266 28.47 -5.66 -4.04
N ASP A 267 29.25 -6.45 -3.31
CA ASP A 267 28.77 -7.54 -2.44
C ASP A 267 27.85 -7.01 -1.31
N ALA A 268 27.86 -5.72 -1.02
CA ALA A 268 26.90 -5.11 -0.11
C ALA A 268 26.41 -3.78 -0.69
N ALA A 269 25.11 -3.67 -0.93
CA ALA A 269 24.47 -2.46 -1.43
C ALA A 269 23.19 -2.16 -0.66
N MET A 270 22.98 -0.90 -0.30
CA MET A 270 21.75 -0.43 0.35
C MET A 270 21.03 0.53 -0.61
N MET A 271 19.80 0.19 -0.99
CA MET A 271 18.93 1.01 -1.81
C MET A 271 17.82 1.58 -0.95
N LYS A 272 17.56 2.89 -1.04
CA LYS A 272 16.37 3.49 -0.43
C LYS A 272 15.24 3.47 -1.45
N LEU A 273 14.12 2.84 -1.12
CA LEU A 273 12.90 2.99 -1.90
C LEU A 273 12.32 4.37 -1.61
N GLY A 274 12.69 5.31 -2.47
CA GLY A 274 12.22 6.67 -2.44
C GLY A 274 10.84 6.80 -3.06
N CYS A 275 9.94 7.46 -2.33
CA CYS A 275 8.78 8.14 -2.88
C CYS A 275 9.29 9.32 -3.74
N ALA A 276 9.72 9.08 -4.99
CA ALA A 276 10.09 10.18 -5.88
C ALA A 276 8.91 11.16 -6.01
N ALA A 277 9.19 12.46 -5.91
CA ALA A 277 8.20 13.52 -5.72
C ALA A 277 6.99 13.45 -6.68
N ASP A 278 7.15 12.90 -7.88
CA ASP A 278 6.15 12.98 -8.96
C ASP A 278 5.04 11.92 -8.95
N ASN A 279 4.95 11.03 -7.94
CA ASN A 279 3.99 9.90 -7.98
C ASN A 279 3.54 9.39 -6.60
N VAL A 280 3.52 10.25 -5.59
CA VAL A 280 3.39 9.82 -4.19
C VAL A 280 2.12 10.37 -3.60
N LEU A 281 1.33 9.49 -2.95
CA LEU A 281 0.13 9.89 -2.21
C LEU A 281 0.45 11.05 -1.26
N VAL A 282 -0.33 12.12 -1.27
CA VAL A 282 -0.14 13.25 -0.33
C VAL A 282 -1.14 13.21 0.81
N TRP A 283 -0.78 13.82 1.94
CA TRP A 283 -1.64 13.83 3.14
C TRP A 283 -3.01 14.46 2.92
N GLY A 284 -3.13 15.43 2.01
CA GLY A 284 -4.41 16.01 1.60
C GLY A 284 -5.39 14.97 1.07
N MET A 285 -4.89 14.02 0.28
CA MET A 285 -5.69 12.92 -0.27
C MET A 285 -5.97 11.84 0.78
N VAL A 286 -5.00 11.50 1.64
CA VAL A 286 -5.23 10.59 2.78
C VAL A 286 -6.37 11.09 3.65
N ALA A 287 -6.33 12.36 4.05
CA ALA A 287 -7.37 12.95 4.87
C ALA A 287 -8.73 12.88 4.19
N GLU A 288 -8.79 13.11 2.89
CA GLU A 288 -10.03 13.01 2.12
C GLU A 288 -10.59 11.59 2.08
N TYR A 289 -9.76 10.59 1.78
CA TYR A 289 -10.18 9.18 1.73
C TYR A 289 -10.69 8.69 3.09
N LEU A 290 -10.01 9.07 4.18
CA LEU A 290 -10.46 8.77 5.55
C LEU A 290 -11.80 9.43 5.87
N MET A 291 -11.96 10.71 5.54
CA MET A 291 -13.20 11.45 5.81
C MET A 291 -14.37 10.95 4.96
N ASP A 292 -14.12 10.55 3.70
CA ASP A 292 -15.14 9.90 2.87
C ASP A 292 -15.62 8.58 3.50
N TYR A 293 -14.68 7.74 3.95
CA TYR A 293 -15.05 6.47 4.58
C TYR A 293 -15.78 6.66 5.92
N TYR A 294 -15.21 7.42 6.85
CA TYR A 294 -15.85 7.66 8.15
C TYR A 294 -17.16 8.45 8.04
N GLY A 295 -17.30 9.32 7.03
CA GLY A 295 -18.57 9.98 6.73
C GLY A 295 -19.67 9.02 6.27
N ARG A 296 -19.32 7.87 5.66
CA ARG A 296 -20.27 6.81 5.27
C ARG A 296 -20.62 5.87 6.41
N ILE A 297 -19.77 5.79 7.43
CA ILE A 297 -20.06 5.06 8.66
C ILE A 297 -21.10 5.88 9.43
N GLY A 298 -22.36 5.70 9.05
CA GLY A 298 -23.48 6.39 9.65
C GLY A 298 -23.71 5.97 11.11
N PRO A 299 -24.58 6.69 11.85
CA PRO A 299 -24.89 6.39 13.26
C PRO A 299 -25.36 4.96 13.50
N ALA A 300 -26.02 4.33 12.52
CA ALA A 300 -26.48 2.94 12.61
C ALA A 300 -25.31 1.94 12.70
N ALA A 301 -24.26 2.11 11.88
CA ALA A 301 -23.07 1.26 11.93
C ALA A 301 -22.23 1.50 13.20
N LEU A 302 -22.30 2.72 13.77
CA LEU A 302 -21.72 3.04 15.08
C LEU A 302 -22.54 2.43 16.24
N GLY A 303 -23.85 2.27 16.08
CA GLY A 303 -24.74 1.67 17.07
C GLY A 303 -24.49 0.17 17.30
N ASP A 304 -23.93 -0.54 16.30
CA ASP A 304 -23.57 -1.95 16.40
C ASP A 304 -22.25 -2.19 17.16
N LEU A 305 -21.46 -1.13 17.39
CA LEU A 305 -20.26 -1.22 18.22
C LEU A 305 -20.66 -1.30 19.69
N PRO A 306 -20.12 -2.26 20.45
CA PRO A 306 -20.47 -2.43 21.87
C PRO A 306 -20.05 -1.25 22.76
N PHE A 307 -19.16 -0.36 22.26
CA PHE A 307 -18.80 0.90 22.93
C PHE A 307 -18.73 2.04 21.91
N PRO A 308 -19.88 2.60 21.50
CA PRO A 308 -19.90 3.73 20.56
C PRO A 308 -19.17 4.95 21.14
N GLN A 309 -19.06 5.03 22.47
CA GLN A 309 -18.31 6.06 23.21
C GLN A 309 -16.82 6.09 22.86
N LEU A 310 -16.23 4.99 22.36
CA LEU A 310 -14.82 4.92 21.94
C LEU A 310 -14.58 5.68 20.64
N LEU A 311 -15.55 5.69 19.73
CA LEU A 311 -15.45 6.35 18.42
C LEU A 311 -16.03 7.76 18.44
N ASP A 312 -15.36 8.67 17.76
CA ASP A 312 -15.85 10.02 17.58
C ASP A 312 -17.10 9.97 16.71
N THR A 313 -18.18 10.63 17.15
CA THR A 313 -19.43 10.72 16.39
C THR A 313 -19.28 11.68 15.21
N GLN A 314 -18.23 12.51 15.21
CA GLN A 314 -17.87 13.38 14.10
C GLN A 314 -16.36 13.32 13.85
N PRO A 315 -15.85 12.23 13.26
CA PRO A 315 -14.44 12.10 12.92
C PRO A 315 -14.03 13.25 12.00
N THR A 316 -12.92 13.91 12.34
CA THR A 316 -12.36 15.01 11.56
C THR A 316 -10.85 14.91 11.52
N LEU A 317 -10.25 15.16 10.36
CA LEU A 317 -8.81 15.34 10.23
C LEU A 317 -8.52 16.66 9.51
N GLN A 318 -7.86 17.59 10.21
CA GLN A 318 -7.35 18.84 9.65
C GLN A 318 -5.84 18.72 9.40
N LEU A 319 -5.37 19.49 8.40
CA LEU A 319 -3.97 19.62 8.05
C LEU A 319 -3.60 21.11 8.10
N SER A 320 -2.31 21.39 8.17
CA SER A 320 -1.79 22.74 7.94
C SER A 320 -2.01 23.12 6.48
N ALA A 321 -2.31 24.38 6.21
CA ALA A 321 -2.55 24.84 4.85
C ALA A 321 -1.93 26.22 4.63
N ASN A 322 -1.31 26.37 3.47
CA ASN A 322 -0.89 27.66 2.94
C ASN A 322 -1.95 28.20 1.96
N VAL A 323 -1.85 29.47 1.57
CA VAL A 323 -2.81 30.10 0.63
C VAL A 323 -2.92 29.33 -0.69
N SER A 324 -1.80 28.78 -1.19
CA SER A 324 -1.78 27.94 -2.40
C SER A 324 -2.53 26.61 -2.21
N ASP A 325 -2.55 26.05 -1.00
CA ASP A 325 -3.34 24.86 -0.69
C ASP A 325 -4.83 25.18 -0.68
N TRP A 326 -5.24 26.38 -0.24
CA TRP A 326 -6.64 26.78 -0.29
C TRP A 326 -7.21 26.83 -1.71
N VAL A 327 -6.40 27.28 -2.66
CA VAL A 327 -6.78 27.34 -4.09
C VAL A 327 -6.95 25.93 -4.68
N ASN A 328 -6.13 24.97 -4.27
CA ASN A 328 -6.12 23.61 -4.83
C ASN A 328 -7.06 22.65 -4.10
N TYR A 329 -7.19 22.80 -2.78
CA TYR A 329 -7.89 21.86 -1.90
C TYR A 329 -9.23 22.39 -1.36
N GLY A 330 -9.50 23.70 -1.55
CA GLY A 330 -10.66 24.42 -1.03
C GLY A 330 -10.36 25.17 0.26
N VAL A 331 -11.18 26.17 0.56
CA VAL A 331 -11.11 26.94 1.81
C VAL A 331 -11.81 26.17 2.93
N SER A 332 -11.06 25.77 3.95
CA SER A 332 -11.64 25.28 5.21
C SER A 332 -11.57 26.37 6.27
N LEU A 333 -12.73 26.93 6.63
CA LEU A 333 -12.86 27.89 7.73
C LEU A 333 -12.40 27.32 9.08
N MET A 334 -12.23 26.00 9.18
CA MET A 334 -11.83 25.32 10.40
C MET A 334 -10.32 25.15 10.57
N MET A 335 -9.52 25.32 9.50
CA MET A 335 -8.05 25.20 9.54
C MET A 335 -7.32 26.07 10.58
N PRO A 336 -7.75 27.33 10.89
CA PRO A 336 -7.03 28.17 11.84
C PRO A 336 -7.26 27.78 13.31
N PHE A 337 -8.22 26.92 13.64
CA PHE A 337 -8.59 26.60 15.02
C PHE A 337 -7.73 25.48 15.64
N ARG A 338 -6.40 25.54 15.48
CA ARG A 338 -5.47 24.52 16.02
C ARG A 338 -5.64 24.28 17.52
N CYS A 339 -5.75 25.37 18.31
CA CYS A 339 -5.93 25.28 19.76
C CYS A 339 -7.24 24.59 20.15
N TYR A 340 -8.32 24.82 19.39
CA TYR A 340 -9.60 24.17 19.61
C TYR A 340 -9.51 22.66 19.39
N TYR A 341 -8.87 22.22 18.31
CA TYR A 341 -8.69 20.80 18.03
C TYR A 341 -7.79 20.10 19.04
N ALA A 342 -6.71 20.76 19.47
CA ALA A 342 -5.86 20.24 20.54
C ALA A 342 -6.63 20.07 21.86
N HIS A 343 -7.49 21.06 22.19
CA HIS A 343 -8.37 20.95 23.35
C HIS A 343 -9.37 19.80 23.20
N GLN A 344 -10.05 19.67 22.05
CA GLN A 344 -10.98 18.56 21.79
C GLN A 344 -10.31 17.19 21.92
N VAL A 345 -9.12 17.01 21.35
CA VAL A 345 -8.34 15.76 21.45
C VAL A 345 -8.03 15.46 22.92
N THR A 346 -7.60 16.46 23.69
CA THR A 346 -7.29 16.30 25.11
C THR A 346 -8.52 15.87 25.91
N GLN A 347 -9.66 16.55 25.72
CA GLN A 347 -10.91 16.20 26.38
C GLN A 347 -11.40 14.81 25.97
N ARG A 348 -11.25 14.47 24.69
CA ARG A 348 -11.62 13.16 24.16
C ARG A 348 -10.82 12.04 24.79
N ARG A 349 -9.49 12.20 24.90
CA ARG A 349 -8.61 11.25 25.57
C ARG A 349 -8.96 11.09 27.05
N LYS A 350 -9.21 12.20 27.76
CA LYS A 350 -9.66 12.15 29.16
C LYS A 350 -10.96 11.37 29.32
N ARG A 351 -11.93 11.57 28.41
CA ARG A 351 -13.19 10.83 28.42
C ARG A 351 -12.98 9.33 28.18
N ILE A 352 -12.24 8.96 27.12
CA ILE A 352 -11.94 7.56 26.80
C ILE A 352 -11.25 6.86 27.98
N LEU A 353 -10.28 7.50 28.62
CA LEU A 353 -9.55 6.92 29.75
C LEU A 353 -10.35 6.94 31.06
N GLY A 354 -11.30 7.87 31.23
CA GLY A 354 -12.13 8.00 32.43
C GLY A 354 -13.35 7.07 32.46
N GLU A 355 -13.85 6.64 31.30
CA GLU A 355 -15.02 5.76 31.17
C GLU A 355 -14.70 4.25 31.31
N LEU A 356 -13.42 3.88 31.50
CA LEU A 356 -12.95 2.49 31.49
C LEU A 356 -12.31 2.08 32.83
N PRO A 357 -13.04 1.42 33.74
CA PRO A 357 -12.46 0.84 34.94
C PRO A 357 -11.60 -0.41 34.60
N ASP A 358 -10.58 -0.67 35.43
CA ASP A 358 -9.47 -1.61 35.19
C ASP A 358 -9.88 -2.97 34.60
N SER A 359 -9.46 -3.22 33.35
CA SER A 359 -9.63 -4.47 32.61
C SER A 359 -8.60 -4.57 31.47
N THR A 360 -8.49 -5.74 30.83
CA THR A 360 -7.67 -5.99 29.63
C THR A 360 -7.98 -5.01 28.47
N THR A 361 -9.20 -4.47 28.44
CA THR A 361 -9.63 -3.43 27.49
C THR A 361 -8.86 -2.12 27.66
N THR A 362 -8.62 -1.71 28.91
CA THR A 362 -7.89 -0.48 29.23
C THR A 362 -6.43 -0.57 28.81
N GLU A 363 -5.79 -1.73 29.01
CA GLU A 363 -4.42 -1.97 28.55
C GLU A 363 -4.31 -1.89 27.03
N TYR A 364 -5.24 -2.53 26.31
CA TYR A 364 -5.28 -2.47 24.86
C TYR A 364 -5.44 -1.03 24.35
N ILE A 365 -6.41 -0.29 24.89
CA ILE A 365 -6.66 1.10 24.48
C ILE A 365 -5.45 1.98 24.80
N ARG A 366 -4.80 1.79 25.95
CA ARG A 366 -3.57 2.51 26.31
C ARG A 366 -2.43 2.20 25.33
N GLY A 367 -2.26 0.94 24.94
CA GLY A 367 -1.30 0.51 23.92
C GLY A 367 -1.58 1.12 22.55
N ALA A 368 -2.85 1.15 22.13
CA ALA A 368 -3.28 1.79 20.89
C ALA A 368 -3.00 3.31 20.91
N LEU A 369 -3.33 4.01 21.99
CA LEU A 369 -3.01 5.43 22.16
C LEU A 369 -1.51 5.69 22.15
N GLY A 370 -0.71 4.84 22.80
CA GLY A 370 0.76 4.94 22.75
C GLY A 370 1.31 4.79 21.34
N SER A 371 0.76 3.86 20.56
CA SER A 371 1.16 3.66 19.15
C SER A 371 0.73 4.82 18.25
N ILE A 372 -0.45 5.39 18.49
CA ILE A 372 -0.92 6.61 17.82
C ILE A 372 0.03 7.78 18.13
N ASP A 373 0.41 7.95 19.39
CA ASP A 373 1.33 9.01 19.81
C ASP A 373 2.72 8.86 19.20
N ALA A 374 3.23 7.63 19.12
CA ALA A 374 4.49 7.34 18.44
C ALA A 374 4.40 7.72 16.95
N ALA A 375 3.34 7.32 16.25
CA ALA A 375 3.14 7.66 14.84
C ALA A 375 3.01 9.18 14.61
N VAL A 376 2.25 9.90 15.45
CA VAL A 376 2.10 11.36 15.36
C VAL A 376 3.43 12.07 15.66
N LYS A 377 4.23 11.57 16.61
CA LYS A 377 5.58 12.09 16.87
C LYS A 377 6.49 11.90 15.65
N CYS A 378 6.50 10.72 15.03
CA CYS A 378 7.24 10.46 13.80
C CYS A 378 6.84 11.42 12.67
N ILE A 379 5.53 11.61 12.46
CA ILE A 379 5.00 12.58 11.49
C ILE A 379 5.49 14.00 11.80
N THR A 380 5.42 14.42 13.06
CA THR A 380 5.80 15.76 13.50
C THR A 380 7.29 16.03 13.31
N ALA A 381 8.14 15.05 13.63
CA ALA A 381 9.58 15.14 13.41
C ALA A 381 9.92 15.31 11.92
N VAL A 382 9.24 14.55 11.05
CA VAL A 382 9.41 14.67 9.59
C VAL A 382 8.97 16.05 9.08
N ALA A 383 7.88 16.60 9.62
CA ALA A 383 7.42 17.93 9.26
C ALA A 383 8.40 19.03 9.72
N ALA A 384 8.92 18.93 10.95
CA ALA A 384 9.88 19.89 11.50
C ALA A 384 11.21 19.90 10.72
N ALA A 385 11.70 18.72 10.32
CA ALA A 385 12.94 18.60 9.53
C ALA A 385 12.88 19.28 8.14
N ARG A 386 11.69 19.61 7.63
CA ARG A 386 11.53 20.38 6.37
C ARG A 386 11.62 21.89 6.57
N VAL A 387 11.37 22.38 7.79
CA VAL A 387 11.34 23.81 8.11
C VAL A 387 12.73 24.33 8.51
N SER A 388 13.61 23.45 8.99
CA SER A 388 15.00 23.79 9.28
C SER A 388 15.88 23.66 8.03
N PRO A 389 16.54 24.75 7.57
CA PRO A 389 17.67 24.61 6.66
C PRO A 389 18.74 23.79 7.39
N SER A 390 19.30 22.79 6.72
CA SER A 390 20.41 22.00 7.25
C SER A 390 21.63 22.90 7.48
N HIS A 391 21.77 23.44 8.69
CA HIS A 391 23.10 23.77 9.20
C HIS A 391 23.76 22.45 9.54
N ALA A 392 24.67 22.01 8.67
CA ALA A 392 25.66 21.01 9.04
C ALA A 392 26.45 21.60 10.22
N VAL A 393 26.16 21.11 11.43
CA VAL A 393 27.03 21.33 12.58
C VAL A 393 28.08 20.23 12.47
N ASP A 394 29.26 20.62 11.98
CA ASP A 394 30.48 19.81 12.08
C ASP A 394 30.74 19.52 13.56
N TYR A 395 30.53 18.28 13.98
CA TYR A 395 31.14 17.76 15.19
C TYR A 395 32.54 17.27 14.83
N SER A 396 33.54 18.10 15.11
CA SER A 396 34.95 17.71 15.08
C SER A 396 35.25 16.76 16.25
N ASP A 397 35.94 15.67 15.91
CA ASP A 397 36.80 14.81 16.72
C ASP A 397 36.19 13.98 17.86
N ALA A 398 35.94 12.69 17.57
CA ALA A 398 36.71 11.58 18.15
C ALA A 398 36.40 10.24 17.47
N ALA A 399 37.46 9.57 17.00
CA ALA A 399 37.56 8.18 16.50
C ALA A 399 36.77 7.79 15.22
N LYS A 400 37.46 7.82 14.08
CA LYS A 400 37.02 7.22 12.79
C LYS A 400 36.91 5.68 12.87
N PRO A 401 35.77 5.06 12.52
CA PRO A 401 35.73 3.78 11.82
C PRO A 401 35.82 4.01 10.29
N PRO A 402 36.11 2.96 9.50
CA PRO A 402 36.52 3.10 8.11
C PRO A 402 35.41 3.60 7.18
N SER A 403 35.88 4.39 6.23
CA SER A 403 35.18 5.03 5.13
C SER A 403 34.52 4.04 4.16
N ALA A 404 33.20 4.08 4.12
CA ALA A 404 32.39 4.23 2.90
C ALA A 404 30.93 4.45 3.36
N SER A 405 30.59 5.69 3.71
CA SER A 405 29.18 6.09 3.79
C SER A 405 28.59 5.90 2.39
N VAL A 406 27.89 4.78 2.17
CA VAL A 406 27.16 4.52 0.93
C VAL A 406 26.25 5.73 0.69
N SER A 407 26.58 6.49 -0.35
CA SER A 407 25.93 7.76 -0.64
C SER A 407 24.46 7.53 -0.95
N PHE A 408 23.64 8.11 -0.09
CA PHE A 408 22.19 8.09 -0.07
C PHE A 408 21.62 8.79 -1.32
N ASN A 409 20.90 8.09 -2.20
CA ASN A 409 20.22 8.78 -3.29
C ASN A 409 18.86 8.14 -3.68
N GLU A 410 17.79 8.94 -3.62
CA GLU A 410 16.45 8.54 -4.09
C GLU A 410 16.40 8.34 -5.62
N THR A 411 17.48 8.69 -6.33
CA THR A 411 17.69 8.40 -7.74
C THR A 411 17.77 6.92 -8.07
N ASP A 412 18.18 6.06 -7.12
CA ASP A 412 18.44 4.64 -7.42
C ASP A 412 17.15 3.89 -7.75
N TYR A 413 16.08 4.19 -7.03
CA TYR A 413 14.75 3.67 -7.34
C TYR A 413 14.25 4.18 -8.69
N GLN A 414 14.44 5.47 -9.02
CA GLN A 414 14.07 6.01 -10.33
C GLN A 414 14.87 5.37 -11.47
N LEU A 415 16.17 5.15 -11.26
CA LEU A 415 17.03 4.48 -12.21
C LEU A 415 16.59 3.02 -12.43
N LEU A 416 16.24 2.30 -11.35
CA LEU A 416 15.67 0.96 -11.45
C LEU A 416 14.39 0.97 -12.29
N LEU A 417 13.45 1.89 -12.02
CA LEU A 417 12.22 2.02 -12.80
C LEU A 417 12.49 2.32 -14.28
N GLN A 418 13.47 3.18 -14.58
CA GLN A 418 13.86 3.49 -15.96
C GLN A 418 14.43 2.26 -16.68
N ILE A 419 15.28 1.48 -16.00
CA ILE A 419 15.85 0.25 -16.55
C ILE A 419 14.75 -0.78 -16.83
N VAL A 420 13.88 -1.04 -15.85
CA VAL A 420 12.74 -1.96 -16.01
C VAL A 420 11.80 -1.50 -17.13
N THR A 421 11.62 -0.19 -17.31
CA THR A 421 10.81 0.35 -18.42
C THR A 421 11.40 0.04 -19.79
N ARG A 422 12.73 0.14 -19.91
CA ARG A 422 13.46 -0.14 -21.16
C ARG A 422 13.59 -1.64 -21.45
N ASP A 423 13.69 -2.46 -20.41
CA ASP A 423 13.83 -3.91 -20.53
C ASP A 423 12.49 -4.61 -20.82
N ALA A 424 12.33 -5.12 -22.05
CA ALA A 424 11.10 -5.79 -22.49
C ALA A 424 10.75 -7.03 -21.63
N SER A 425 11.74 -7.72 -21.08
CA SER A 425 11.51 -8.95 -20.30
C SER A 425 11.12 -8.69 -18.84
N LEU A 426 11.35 -7.48 -18.34
CA LEU A 426 11.02 -7.05 -16.98
C LEU A 426 9.85 -6.06 -16.93
N ARG A 427 9.43 -5.50 -18.06
CA ARG A 427 8.38 -4.47 -18.15
C ARG A 427 7.07 -4.86 -17.44
N GLU A 428 6.74 -6.15 -17.42
CA GLU A 428 5.56 -6.70 -16.72
C GLU A 428 5.63 -6.55 -15.19
N LEU A 429 6.79 -6.22 -14.60
CA LEU A 429 6.95 -5.91 -13.18
C LEU A 429 6.55 -4.47 -12.85
N LEU A 430 6.53 -3.55 -13.82
CA LEU A 430 6.20 -2.13 -13.59
C LEU A 430 4.87 -1.92 -12.86
N PRO A 431 3.77 -2.64 -13.20
CA PRO A 431 2.51 -2.54 -12.47
C PRO A 431 2.64 -2.77 -10.96
N LEU A 432 3.56 -3.65 -10.56
CA LEU A 432 3.74 -4.12 -9.19
C LEU A 432 4.74 -3.29 -8.39
N ILE A 433 5.70 -2.63 -9.04
CA ILE A 433 6.72 -1.83 -8.34
C ILE A 433 6.39 -0.34 -8.30
N LEU A 434 5.53 0.16 -9.20
CA LEU A 434 5.18 1.58 -9.27
C LEU A 434 4.13 1.97 -8.22
N LEU A 435 4.50 2.85 -7.28
CA LEU A 435 3.61 3.39 -6.25
C LEU A 435 2.34 4.07 -6.80
N ARG A 436 2.37 4.68 -7.99
CA ARG A 436 1.18 5.30 -8.61
C ARG A 436 0.09 4.30 -9.00
N ASN A 437 0.44 3.01 -9.12
CA ASN A 437 -0.51 1.96 -9.50
C ASN A 437 -1.24 1.37 -8.28
N VAL A 438 -0.80 1.70 -7.07
CA VAL A 438 -1.55 1.40 -5.85
C VAL A 438 -2.90 2.12 -5.92
N GLN A 439 -3.98 1.39 -5.67
CA GLN A 439 -5.33 1.95 -5.61
C GLN A 439 -5.53 2.72 -4.29
N TRP A 440 -4.78 3.80 -4.11
CA TRP A 440 -4.61 4.53 -2.85
C TRP A 440 -5.93 4.89 -2.16
N ASP A 441 -6.94 5.25 -2.93
CA ASP A 441 -8.27 5.54 -2.38
C ASP A 441 -8.89 4.33 -1.66
N LEU A 442 -9.14 3.24 -2.40
CA LEU A 442 -9.68 2.01 -1.81
C LEU A 442 -8.75 1.45 -0.74
N TYR A 443 -7.44 1.50 -0.97
CA TYR A 443 -6.44 1.01 -0.04
C TYR A 443 -6.51 1.71 1.33
N ILE A 444 -6.56 3.04 1.37
CA ILE A 444 -6.69 3.81 2.63
C ILE A 444 -8.02 3.53 3.32
N LYS A 445 -9.11 3.41 2.56
CA LYS A 445 -10.43 3.10 3.11
C LYS A 445 -10.53 1.69 3.67
N VAL A 446 -9.89 0.71 3.03
CA VAL A 446 -9.79 -0.67 3.52
C VAL A 446 -9.00 -0.72 4.81
N ILE A 447 -7.90 0.05 4.92
CA ILE A 447 -7.18 0.20 6.19
C ILE A 447 -8.12 0.80 7.25
N ALA A 448 -8.82 1.90 6.94
CA ALA A 448 -9.76 2.55 7.85
C ALA A 448 -10.91 1.62 8.31
N GLN A 449 -11.40 0.77 7.43
CA GLN A 449 -12.35 -0.29 7.77
C GLN A 449 -11.71 -1.31 8.72
N ALA A 450 -10.57 -1.84 8.32
CA ALA A 450 -9.91 -2.95 9.01
C ALA A 450 -9.43 -2.56 10.40
N VAL A 451 -9.03 -1.30 10.64
CA VAL A 451 -8.67 -0.83 11.98
C VAL A 451 -9.87 -0.86 12.93
N LEU A 452 -11.06 -0.47 12.45
CA LEU A 452 -12.28 -0.51 13.26
C LEU A 452 -12.73 -1.94 13.55
N GLU A 453 -12.68 -2.81 12.53
CA GLU A 453 -12.96 -4.23 12.69
C GLU A 453 -11.94 -4.92 13.62
N GLY A 454 -10.67 -4.53 13.52
CA GLY A 454 -9.58 -5.02 14.36
C GLY A 454 -9.80 -4.65 15.81
N VAL A 455 -10.10 -3.38 16.11
CA VAL A 455 -10.45 -2.93 17.46
C VAL A 455 -11.67 -3.68 17.99
N ALA A 456 -12.72 -3.83 17.17
CA ALA A 456 -13.92 -4.54 17.59
C ALA A 456 -13.66 -6.01 17.92
N LEU A 457 -12.86 -6.68 17.08
CA LEU A 457 -12.47 -8.07 17.28
C LEU A 457 -11.53 -8.24 18.49
N GLN A 458 -10.58 -7.31 18.68
CA GLN A 458 -9.55 -7.45 19.70
C GLN A 458 -10.09 -7.17 21.10
N ILE A 459 -10.88 -6.10 21.26
CA ILE A 459 -11.47 -5.71 22.54
C ILE A 459 -12.72 -6.54 22.85
N PHE A 460 -13.63 -6.69 21.88
CA PHE A 460 -14.98 -7.21 22.16
C PHE A 460 -15.22 -8.64 21.67
N LYS A 461 -14.21 -9.25 21.01
CA LYS A 461 -14.30 -10.60 20.43
C LYS A 461 -15.51 -10.79 19.49
N ARG A 462 -16.04 -9.68 18.95
CA ARG A 462 -17.22 -9.67 18.08
C ARG A 462 -16.83 -9.26 16.66
N PRO A 463 -17.22 -10.02 15.63
CA PRO A 463 -17.05 -9.56 14.25
C PRO A 463 -17.97 -8.36 14.00
N LEU A 464 -17.41 -7.30 13.42
CA LEU A 464 -18.15 -6.13 13.00
C LEU A 464 -18.30 -6.15 11.48
N SER A 465 -19.51 -5.92 10.99
CA SER A 465 -19.78 -5.78 9.56
C SER A 465 -19.95 -4.31 9.23
N LEU A 466 -18.87 -3.67 8.78
CA LEU A 466 -18.92 -2.29 8.31
C LEU A 466 -19.29 -2.22 6.82
N PRO A 467 -19.86 -1.08 6.37
CA PRO A 467 -20.07 -0.84 4.94
C PRO A 467 -18.76 -1.03 4.16
N PRO A 468 -18.79 -1.72 3.00
CA PRO A 468 -17.59 -1.93 2.23
C PRO A 468 -17.01 -0.60 1.70
N PRO A 469 -15.68 -0.46 1.64
CA PRO A 469 -15.00 0.62 0.95
C PRO A 469 -15.46 0.71 -0.51
N VAL A 470 -15.84 1.92 -0.92
CA VAL A 470 -16.28 2.22 -2.28
C VAL A 470 -15.33 3.28 -2.85
N PRO A 471 -15.01 3.25 -4.16
CA PRO A 471 -14.14 4.24 -4.75
C PRO A 471 -14.69 5.66 -4.58
N LEU A 472 -13.80 6.64 -4.48
CA LEU A 472 -14.11 8.05 -4.50
C LEU A 472 -14.35 8.45 -5.96
N TYR A 473 -15.63 8.63 -6.30
CA TYR A 473 -16.09 8.96 -7.65
C TYR A 473 -15.62 10.32 -8.20
N HIS A 474 -14.77 11.06 -7.50
CA HIS A 474 -14.29 12.38 -7.95
C HIS A 474 -13.01 12.26 -8.79
N ASN A 475 -12.33 11.11 -8.72
CA ASN A 475 -11.07 10.84 -9.42
C ASN A 475 -11.25 9.98 -10.68
N ASP A 476 -12.33 9.20 -10.76
CA ASP A 476 -12.69 8.42 -11.95
C ASP A 476 -13.71 9.17 -12.82
N ILE A 477 -13.62 9.02 -14.14
CA ILE A 477 -14.50 9.64 -15.15
C ILE A 477 -15.99 9.20 -15.02
N VAL A 478 -16.33 8.34 -14.05
CA VAL A 478 -17.71 7.88 -13.83
C VAL A 478 -18.38 8.70 -12.72
N PHE A 479 -18.98 9.82 -13.10
CA PHE A 479 -19.71 10.70 -12.19
C PHE A 479 -21.10 10.15 -11.83
N HIS A 480 -21.26 9.69 -10.58
CA HIS A 480 -22.52 9.13 -10.05
C HIS A 480 -23.43 10.14 -9.33
N GLY A 481 -23.56 11.38 -9.81
CA GLY A 481 -24.56 12.34 -9.30
C GLY A 481 -24.38 12.77 -7.83
N THR A 482 -25.08 13.83 -7.42
CA THR A 482 -25.00 14.38 -6.05
C THR A 482 -25.61 13.48 -4.98
N ARG A 483 -26.54 12.58 -5.36
CA ARG A 483 -27.25 11.68 -4.43
C ARG A 483 -26.47 10.44 -4.00
N ARG A 484 -25.36 10.11 -4.66
CA ARG A 484 -24.40 9.07 -4.20
C ARG A 484 -23.07 9.66 -3.70
N VAL A 485 -22.92 10.99 -3.71
CA VAL A 485 -21.90 11.63 -2.87
C VAL A 485 -22.40 11.48 -1.44
N PRO A 486 -21.69 10.74 -0.56
CA PRO A 486 -22.14 10.57 0.82
C PRO A 486 -22.29 11.94 1.46
N SER A 487 -23.32 12.12 2.30
CA SER A 487 -23.46 13.31 3.12
C SER A 487 -22.23 13.48 4.01
N THR A 488 -21.34 14.40 3.66
CA THR A 488 -20.06 14.54 4.35
C THR A 488 -20.25 15.12 5.76
N SER A 489 -19.51 14.62 6.74
CA SER A 489 -19.56 15.08 8.14
C SER A 489 -18.83 16.41 8.39
N LEU A 490 -17.97 16.86 7.46
CA LEU A 490 -17.23 18.11 7.60
C LEU A 490 -18.16 19.33 7.42
N ILE A 491 -18.33 20.10 8.49
CA ILE A 491 -19.30 21.22 8.58
C ILE A 491 -19.20 22.20 7.40
N PRO A 492 -18.03 22.67 6.93
CA PRO A 492 -17.96 23.58 5.78
C PRO A 492 -18.33 22.92 4.44
N ARG A 493 -18.10 21.61 4.28
CA ARG A 493 -18.46 20.84 3.08
C ARG A 493 -19.96 20.60 2.96
N ARG A 494 -20.71 20.72 4.07
CA ARG A 494 -22.18 20.72 4.05
C ARG A 494 -22.77 21.98 3.42
N TRP A 495 -22.09 23.12 3.54
CA TRP A 495 -22.58 24.40 3.04
C TRP A 495 -22.11 24.71 1.61
N PHE A 496 -20.95 24.18 1.20
CA PHE A 496 -20.36 24.43 -0.12
C PHE A 496 -19.91 23.13 -0.82
N SER A 497 -20.73 22.08 -0.74
CA SER A 497 -20.42 20.75 -1.31
C SER A 497 -20.00 20.82 -2.77
N ASP A 498 -20.67 21.69 -3.52
CA ASP A 498 -20.51 21.80 -4.96
C ASP A 498 -19.22 22.53 -5.32
N VAL A 499 -18.93 23.66 -4.66
CA VAL A 499 -17.69 24.42 -4.91
C VAL A 499 -16.46 23.58 -4.55
N HIS A 500 -16.52 22.84 -3.44
CA HIS A 500 -15.46 21.91 -3.08
C HIS A 500 -15.33 20.76 -4.07
N TRP A 501 -16.45 20.15 -4.49
CA TRP A 501 -16.44 19.10 -5.51
C TRP A 501 -15.76 19.59 -6.80
N THR A 502 -16.16 20.76 -7.27
CA THR A 502 -15.62 21.37 -8.49
C THR A 502 -14.13 21.69 -8.42
N ALA A 503 -13.58 21.98 -7.23
CA ALA A 503 -12.15 22.20 -7.07
C ALA A 503 -11.32 20.90 -7.11
N ARG A 504 -11.96 19.74 -6.87
CA ARG A 504 -11.31 18.44 -6.65
C ARG A 504 -11.46 17.42 -7.75
N VAL A 505 -12.40 17.64 -8.66
CA VAL A 505 -12.63 16.71 -9.77
C VAL A 505 -11.39 16.63 -10.65
N GLY A 506 -10.91 15.40 -10.82
CA GLY A 506 -9.69 15.16 -11.57
C GLY A 506 -8.42 15.60 -10.85
N VAL A 507 -8.36 15.45 -9.53
CA VAL A 507 -7.10 15.51 -8.77
C VAL A 507 -6.54 14.09 -8.60
N LYS A 508 -5.24 13.92 -8.85
CA LYS A 508 -4.51 12.66 -8.67
C LYS A 508 -4.15 12.43 -7.20
N PRO A 509 -3.72 11.21 -6.81
CA PRO A 509 -3.24 10.92 -5.45
C PRO A 509 -2.07 11.80 -4.98
N ASP A 510 -1.26 12.32 -5.91
CA ASP A 510 -0.15 13.26 -5.67
C ASP A 510 -0.61 14.71 -5.40
N GLY A 511 -1.92 14.98 -5.51
CA GLY A 511 -2.47 16.30 -5.28
C GLY A 511 -2.41 17.24 -6.48
N GLU A 512 -1.91 16.78 -7.62
CA GLU A 512 -1.93 17.52 -8.87
C GLU A 512 -3.22 17.26 -9.65
N ARG A 513 -3.60 18.21 -10.51
CA ARG A 513 -4.70 17.98 -11.45
C ARG A 513 -4.25 17.03 -12.55
N PHE A 514 -5.16 16.17 -13.02
CA PHE A 514 -4.94 15.44 -14.26
C PHE A 514 -4.63 16.45 -15.37
N ALA A 515 -3.45 16.31 -15.99
CA ALA A 515 -3.25 16.83 -17.33
C ALA A 515 -4.32 16.20 -18.22
N ALA A 516 -4.83 16.96 -19.19
CA ALA A 516 -5.69 16.42 -20.24
C ALA A 516 -4.96 15.22 -20.84
N SER A 517 -5.49 14.03 -20.60
CA SER A 517 -4.94 12.76 -21.06
C SER A 517 -5.97 12.10 -21.96
N PRO A 518 -5.58 11.14 -22.80
CA PRO A 518 -6.54 10.52 -23.68
C PRO A 518 -7.64 9.81 -22.91
N GLY A 519 -8.87 10.34 -23.00
CA GLY A 519 -10.02 9.83 -22.24
C GLY A 519 -10.45 8.43 -22.72
N LEU A 520 -10.13 8.09 -23.97
CA LEU A 520 -10.34 6.76 -24.53
C LEU A 520 -9.07 5.90 -24.42
N THR A 521 -9.19 4.75 -23.78
CA THR A 521 -8.14 3.71 -23.84
C THR A 521 -8.03 3.15 -25.27
N LYS A 522 -6.84 2.69 -25.67
CA LYS A 522 -6.64 2.03 -26.97
C LYS A 522 -7.59 0.86 -27.19
N GLU A 523 -7.92 0.13 -26.11
CA GLU A 523 -8.81 -1.01 -26.15
C GLU A 523 -10.27 -0.58 -26.34
N SER A 524 -10.74 0.47 -25.64
CA SER A 524 -12.09 1.01 -25.82
C SER A 524 -12.28 1.61 -27.21
N MET A 525 -11.28 2.35 -27.70
CA MET A 525 -11.27 2.89 -29.07
C MET A 525 -11.33 1.77 -30.11
N SER A 526 -10.55 0.71 -29.93
CA SER A 526 -10.58 -0.47 -30.81
C SER A 526 -11.96 -1.13 -30.83
N ARG A 527 -12.60 -1.28 -29.65
CA ARG A 527 -13.96 -1.84 -29.54
C ARG A 527 -15.02 -0.96 -30.21
N ILE A 528 -14.96 0.37 -30.03
CA ILE A 528 -15.89 1.30 -30.68
C ILE A 528 -15.75 1.24 -32.20
N LEU A 529 -14.51 1.24 -32.71
CA LEU A 529 -14.23 1.15 -34.15
C LEU A 529 -14.47 -0.23 -34.76
N ALA A 530 -14.66 -1.25 -33.92
CA ALA A 530 -15.07 -2.59 -34.34
C ALA A 530 -16.59 -2.78 -34.26
N HIS A 531 -17.33 -1.79 -33.73
CA HIS A 531 -18.77 -1.90 -33.57
C HIS A 531 -19.46 -1.91 -34.95
N PRO A 532 -20.40 -2.84 -35.23
CA PRO A 532 -20.98 -3.01 -36.57
C PRO A 532 -21.65 -1.74 -37.13
N SER A 533 -22.30 -0.95 -36.29
CA SER A 533 -22.93 0.32 -36.70
C SER A 533 -21.89 1.38 -37.10
N VAL A 534 -20.75 1.44 -36.40
CA VAL A 534 -19.66 2.37 -36.68
C VAL A 534 -18.95 1.96 -37.97
N LEU A 535 -18.69 0.66 -38.16
CA LEU A 535 -18.14 0.13 -39.41
C LEU A 535 -19.03 0.43 -40.61
N ARG A 536 -20.35 0.29 -40.46
CA ARG A 536 -21.32 0.64 -41.51
C ARG A 536 -21.27 2.12 -41.87
N ILE A 537 -21.30 3.01 -40.87
CA ILE A 537 -21.21 4.46 -41.07
C ILE A 537 -19.88 4.84 -41.74
N MET A 538 -18.77 4.23 -41.30
CA MET A 538 -17.45 4.48 -41.91
C MET A 538 -17.42 4.06 -43.39
N GLY A 539 -18.01 2.91 -43.74
CA GLY A 539 -18.12 2.46 -45.13
C GLY A 539 -19.02 3.36 -45.99
N GLU A 540 -20.12 3.87 -45.42
CA GLU A 540 -21.00 4.83 -46.08
C GLU A 540 -20.28 6.18 -46.32
N VAL A 541 -19.56 6.69 -45.32
CA VAL A 541 -18.77 7.94 -45.43
C VAL A 541 -17.62 7.76 -46.44
N ALA A 542 -16.93 6.62 -46.42
CA ALA A 542 -15.87 6.32 -47.39
C ALA A 542 -16.40 6.37 -48.83
N LYS A 543 -17.57 5.77 -49.08
CA LYS A 543 -18.24 5.80 -50.39
C LYS A 543 -18.70 7.21 -50.78
N ASN A 544 -19.32 7.94 -49.85
CA ASN A 544 -19.86 9.28 -50.12
C ASN A 544 -18.75 10.32 -50.39
N GLU A 545 -17.60 10.18 -49.73
CA GLU A 545 -16.47 11.10 -49.86
C GLU A 545 -15.43 10.66 -50.90
N ASN A 546 -15.65 9.54 -51.62
CA ASN A 546 -14.65 8.89 -52.49
C ASN A 546 -13.29 8.71 -51.77
N SER A 547 -13.32 8.35 -50.48
CA SER A 547 -12.15 8.16 -49.63
C SER A 547 -11.92 6.68 -49.35
N SER A 548 -10.69 6.31 -48.98
CA SER A 548 -10.43 4.94 -48.52
C SER A 548 -10.99 4.70 -47.12
N GLU A 549 -11.49 3.50 -46.85
CA GLU A 549 -11.96 3.14 -45.50
C GLU A 549 -10.86 3.27 -44.44
N GLY A 550 -9.59 3.05 -44.82
CA GLY A 550 -8.43 3.30 -43.96
C GLY A 550 -8.29 4.77 -43.55
N ALA A 551 -8.45 5.71 -44.49
CA ALA A 551 -8.39 7.15 -44.20
C ALA A 551 -9.59 7.63 -43.35
N VAL A 552 -10.77 7.05 -43.55
CA VAL A 552 -11.95 7.32 -42.71
C VAL A 552 -11.75 6.76 -41.29
N ARG A 553 -11.12 5.58 -41.15
CA ARG A 553 -10.77 4.97 -39.86
C ARG A 553 -9.78 5.81 -39.06
N GLU A 554 -8.75 6.33 -39.71
CA GLU A 554 -7.78 7.25 -39.07
C GLU A 554 -8.44 8.54 -38.60
N ARG A 555 -9.34 9.12 -39.41
CA ARG A 555 -10.13 10.29 -39.00
C ARG A 555 -11.08 9.98 -37.85
N ALA A 556 -11.76 8.84 -37.87
CA ALA A 556 -12.62 8.39 -36.77
C ALA A 556 -11.83 8.19 -35.47
N MET A 557 -10.62 7.62 -35.55
CA MET A 557 -9.70 7.52 -34.40
C MET A 557 -9.32 8.90 -33.85
N ALA A 558 -8.98 9.85 -34.72
CA ALA A 558 -8.65 11.22 -34.31
C ALA A 558 -9.84 11.94 -33.65
N ILE A 559 -11.05 11.75 -34.19
CA ILE A 559 -12.29 12.32 -33.62
C ILE A 559 -12.59 11.69 -32.26
N LEU A 560 -12.60 10.37 -32.14
CA LEU A 560 -12.86 9.66 -30.88
C LEU A 560 -11.84 10.03 -29.81
N ARG A 561 -10.57 10.16 -30.20
CA ARG A 561 -9.52 10.66 -29.31
C ARG A 561 -9.82 12.09 -28.87
N THR A 562 -10.09 13.01 -29.80
CA THR A 562 -10.42 14.41 -29.48
C THR A 562 -11.65 14.52 -28.57
N VAL A 563 -12.70 13.72 -28.80
CA VAL A 563 -13.89 13.65 -27.95
C VAL A 563 -13.54 13.11 -26.57
N GLY A 564 -12.78 12.01 -26.48
CA GLY A 564 -12.30 11.48 -25.21
C GLY A 564 -11.44 12.48 -24.43
N ASP A 565 -10.52 13.16 -25.10
CA ASP A 565 -9.62 14.18 -24.55
C ASP A 565 -10.43 15.38 -24.02
N ASN A 566 -11.45 15.81 -24.77
CA ASN A 566 -12.37 16.89 -24.38
C ASN A 566 -13.24 16.49 -23.19
N LEU A 567 -13.84 15.29 -23.18
CA LEU A 567 -14.61 14.79 -22.03
C LEU A 567 -13.75 14.62 -20.77
N ASN A 568 -12.44 14.43 -20.95
CA ASN A 568 -11.49 14.35 -19.85
C ASN A 568 -11.09 15.74 -19.31
N HIS A 569 -11.48 16.83 -19.98
CA HIS A 569 -11.13 18.19 -19.60
C HIS A 569 -11.87 18.68 -18.35
N PHE A 570 -11.13 19.30 -17.43
CA PHE A 570 -11.66 19.83 -16.16
C PHE A 570 -12.93 20.70 -16.36
N GLN A 571 -12.91 21.60 -17.34
CA GLN A 571 -14.02 22.52 -17.59
C GLN A 571 -15.29 21.79 -18.07
N LEU A 572 -15.16 20.69 -18.82
CA LEU A 572 -16.30 19.91 -19.29
C LEU A 572 -16.86 19.01 -18.19
N ARG A 573 -16.01 18.46 -17.32
CA ARG A 573 -16.46 17.77 -16.09
C ARG A 573 -17.21 18.71 -15.15
N LEU A 574 -16.71 19.94 -15.00
CA LEU A 574 -17.33 21.03 -14.25
C LEU A 574 -18.66 21.47 -14.86
N PHE A 575 -18.71 21.65 -16.18
CA PHE A 575 -19.92 22.03 -16.91
C PHE A 575 -21.00 20.95 -16.88
N GLY A 576 -20.64 19.69 -17.09
CA GLY A 576 -21.57 18.55 -17.00
C GLY A 576 -22.23 18.43 -15.62
N PHE A 577 -21.50 18.78 -14.56
CA PHE A 577 -22.06 18.91 -13.21
C PHE A 577 -23.10 20.04 -13.13
N PHE A 578 -22.78 21.24 -13.63
CA PHE A 578 -23.70 22.39 -13.61
C PHE A 578 -24.98 22.12 -14.40
N VAL A 579 -24.87 21.61 -15.64
CA VAL A 579 -26.02 21.27 -16.49
C VAL A 579 -26.92 20.26 -15.80
N ARG A 580 -26.36 19.17 -15.26
CA ARG A 580 -27.15 18.14 -14.58
C ARG A 580 -27.82 18.65 -13.30
N ARG A 581 -27.20 19.56 -12.56
CA ARG A 581 -27.82 20.19 -11.38
C ARG A 581 -29.01 21.06 -11.76
N VAL A 582 -28.89 21.80 -12.86
CA VAL A 582 -30.01 22.54 -13.45
C VAL A 582 -31.10 21.56 -13.86
N LEU A 583 -30.77 20.45 -14.54
CA LEU A 583 -31.74 19.43 -14.92
C LEU A 583 -32.41 18.74 -13.72
N PHE A 584 -31.69 18.40 -12.65
CA PHE A 584 -32.28 17.81 -11.43
C PHE A 584 -33.06 18.80 -10.56
N ARG A 585 -32.86 20.11 -10.78
CA ARG A 585 -33.69 21.17 -10.19
C ARG A 585 -34.97 21.41 -11.01
N LEU A 586 -34.90 21.19 -12.32
CA LEU A 586 -36.00 21.41 -13.26
C LEU A 586 -36.90 20.18 -13.44
N TYR A 587 -36.33 18.98 -13.32
CA TYR A 587 -37.01 17.71 -13.50
C TYR A 587 -36.86 16.89 -12.22
N ASP A 588 -37.98 16.50 -11.61
CA ASP A 588 -37.99 15.52 -10.53
C ASP A 588 -37.45 14.18 -11.07
N GLU A 589 -36.19 13.91 -10.73
CA GLU A 589 -35.50 12.62 -10.85
C GLU A 589 -35.40 11.98 -12.25
N VAL A 590 -34.30 12.26 -12.95
CA VAL A 590 -33.83 11.39 -14.03
C VAL A 590 -32.94 10.28 -13.44
N SER A 591 -33.52 9.10 -13.22
CA SER A 591 -32.79 7.88 -12.86
C SER A 591 -32.08 7.28 -14.09
N LEU A 592 -30.75 7.19 -14.05
CA LEU A 592 -29.93 6.60 -15.12
C LEU A 592 -29.37 5.21 -14.76
N ASN A 593 -29.99 4.49 -13.82
CA ASN A 593 -29.32 3.39 -13.10
C ASN A 593 -29.78 1.96 -13.39
N SER A 594 -30.57 1.68 -14.43
CA SER A 594 -30.98 0.29 -14.74
C SER A 594 -30.39 -0.29 -16.04
N GLY A 595 -29.40 0.36 -16.69
CA GLY A 595 -28.76 -0.23 -17.88
C GLY A 595 -27.57 0.49 -18.50
N ALA A 596 -27.16 1.65 -17.97
CA ALA A 596 -26.20 2.53 -18.64
C ALA A 596 -24.74 2.05 -18.64
N LEU A 597 -24.39 1.00 -17.87
CA LEU A 597 -23.04 0.41 -17.91
C LEU A 597 -22.73 -0.26 -19.26
N ASN A 598 -23.75 -0.69 -20.00
CA ASN A 598 -23.59 -1.16 -21.38
C ASN A 598 -23.70 -0.04 -22.43
N VAL A 599 -24.17 1.16 -22.04
CA VAL A 599 -24.44 2.27 -22.97
C VAL A 599 -23.32 3.32 -22.96
N CYS A 600 -22.57 3.50 -21.87
CA CYS A 600 -21.39 4.39 -21.88
C CYS A 600 -20.15 3.79 -22.57
N ILE A 601 -20.23 2.53 -23.05
CA ILE A 601 -19.28 1.96 -24.03
C ILE A 601 -19.80 2.15 -25.48
N ILE A 602 -21.02 2.70 -25.63
CA ILE A 602 -21.67 2.97 -26.91
C ILE A 602 -22.17 4.42 -26.91
N TRP A 603 -21.26 5.38 -26.73
CA TRP A 603 -21.35 6.73 -27.28
C TRP A 603 -19.94 7.21 -27.63
#